data_AF-F8GQ17-F1
#
_entry.id   AF-F8GQ17-F1
#
_cell.length_a   1.000
_cell.length_b   1.000
_cell.length_c   1.000
_cell.angle_alpha   90.00
_cell.angle_beta   90.00
_cell.angle_gamma   90.00
#
_symmetry.space_group_name_H-M   'P 1'
#
loop_
_entity.id
_entity.type
_entity.pdbx_description
1 polymer ?
#
loop_
_entity_poly.entity_id
_entity_poly.type
_entity_poly.pdbx_seq_one_letter_code
_entity_poly.pdbx_strand_id
1 'polypeptide(L)'
;MSISTNRLESFSDGVISVSLTLMLFQLQVPEGFSLKDILNNSSNFFGYVLSFVYVGIYWNNHHHLFKVARGINGKIMWANLHLLFWLSMIPFTTTWTGKSAFAQTPTAMYAFVLFMCAVSYSLLTRLIIKYDGEHSALGQAIGNDLKGKLSIPIYALAILASFFSSVASFFILTLMAGIWFFPDSRIEKYLLGSNTHEL
;
A
#
# COMPACT_ATOMS: atom_id res chain seq x y z
N MET A 1 5.55 11.22 26.81
CA MET A 1 6.81 10.60 26.38
C MET A 1 6.75 10.44 24.88
N SER A 2 7.44 11.29 24.11
CA SER A 2 7.57 11.12 22.66
C SER A 2 8.55 9.98 22.41
N ILE A 3 8.10 8.94 21.71
CA ILE A 3 8.98 7.86 21.27
C ILE A 3 9.66 8.33 19.98
N SER A 4 10.91 7.92 19.75
CA SER A 4 11.66 8.33 18.54
C SER A 4 10.99 7.78 17.27
N THR A 5 10.57 8.68 16.38
CA THR A 5 9.96 8.36 15.07
C THR A 5 10.91 7.51 14.20
N ASN A 6 12.21 7.80 14.22
CA ASN A 6 13.22 7.12 13.39
C ASN A 6 13.27 5.61 13.62
N ARG A 7 13.09 5.15 14.86
CA ARG A 7 13.09 3.70 15.17
C ARG A 7 11.86 3.00 14.59
N LEU A 8 10.70 3.66 14.60
CA LEU A 8 9.47 3.13 14.04
C LEU A 8 9.56 3.05 12.51
N GLU A 9 10.09 4.10 11.89
CA GLU A 9 10.33 4.16 10.44
C GLU A 9 11.29 3.05 10.01
N SER A 10 12.46 2.95 10.65
CA SER A 10 13.46 1.91 10.35
C SER A 10 12.90 0.49 10.49
N PHE A 11 12.07 0.24 11.51
CA PHE A 11 11.41 -1.06 11.68
C PHE A 11 10.39 -1.33 10.56
N SER A 12 9.61 -0.30 10.18
CA SER A 12 8.61 -0.40 9.11
C SER A 12 9.27 -0.67 7.76
N ASP A 13 10.36 0.03 7.45
CA ASP A 13 11.18 -0.18 6.25
C ASP A 13 11.72 -1.62 6.18
N GLY A 14 12.17 -2.17 7.30
CA GLY A 14 12.61 -3.56 7.38
C GLY A 14 11.49 -4.54 6.98
N VAL A 15 10.30 -4.38 7.53
CA VAL A 15 9.15 -5.25 7.23
C VAL A 15 8.69 -5.11 5.77
N ILE A 16 8.65 -3.89 5.25
CA ILE A 16 8.27 -3.62 3.85
C ILE A 16 9.31 -4.19 2.88
N SER A 17 10.60 -4.02 3.17
CA SER A 17 11.70 -4.56 2.35
C SER A 17 11.69 -6.08 2.29
N VAL A 18 11.42 -6.74 3.42
CA VAL A 18 11.22 -8.20 3.47
C VAL A 18 10.01 -8.60 2.64
N SER A 19 8.92 -7.84 2.67
CA SER A 19 7.73 -8.14 1.86
C SER A 19 8.01 -8.03 0.35
N LEU A 20 8.75 -7.01 -0.09
CA LEU A 20 9.17 -6.84 -1.49
C LEU A 20 10.03 -8.00 -1.98
N THR A 21 10.99 -8.44 -1.18
CA THR A 21 11.90 -9.54 -1.55
C THR A 21 11.22 -10.91 -1.48
N LEU A 22 10.33 -11.13 -0.51
CA LEU A 22 9.54 -12.36 -0.42
C LEU A 22 8.61 -12.55 -1.62
N MET A 23 8.04 -11.47 -2.17
CA MET A 23 7.25 -11.56 -3.40
C MET A 23 8.09 -12.04 -4.58
N LEU A 24 9.30 -11.51 -4.76
CA LEU A 24 10.21 -11.96 -5.81
C LEU A 24 10.63 -13.42 -5.59
N PHE A 25 10.91 -13.79 -4.34
CA PHE A 25 11.31 -15.16 -4.00
C PHE A 25 10.22 -16.20 -4.28
N GLN A 26 8.94 -15.81 -4.16
CA GLN A 26 7.80 -16.69 -4.41
C GLN A 26 7.36 -16.72 -5.88
N LEU A 27 7.93 -15.86 -6.72
CA LEU A 27 7.64 -15.85 -8.16
C LEU A 27 8.15 -17.14 -8.78
N GLN A 28 7.22 -17.94 -9.32
CA GLN A 28 7.57 -19.22 -9.92
C GLN A 28 8.33 -18.99 -11.23
N VAL A 29 9.52 -19.60 -11.33
CA VAL A 29 10.27 -19.66 -12.57
C VAL A 29 9.55 -20.63 -13.52
N PRO A 30 9.28 -20.25 -14.78
CA PRO A 30 8.74 -21.18 -15.77
C PRO A 30 9.65 -22.41 -15.94
N GLU A 31 9.08 -23.59 -16.16
CA GLU A 31 9.86 -24.83 -16.33
C GLU A 31 10.63 -24.88 -17.66
N GLY A 32 10.10 -24.21 -18.69
CA GLY A 32 10.73 -24.13 -20.01
C GLY A 32 11.62 -22.89 -20.19
N PHE A 33 12.47 -22.94 -21.22
CA PHE A 33 13.46 -21.91 -21.52
C PHE A 33 13.05 -20.97 -22.65
N SER A 34 11.80 -21.02 -23.11
CA SER A 34 11.30 -20.18 -24.21
C SER A 34 10.50 -18.98 -23.71
N LEU A 35 10.41 -17.93 -24.54
CA LEU A 35 9.54 -16.78 -24.24
C LEU A 35 8.06 -17.18 -24.04
N LYS A 36 7.62 -18.28 -24.66
CA LYS A 36 6.25 -18.79 -24.49
C LYS A 36 6.00 -19.31 -23.08
N ASP A 37 7.02 -19.83 -22.41
CA ASP A 37 6.88 -20.36 -21.05
C ASP A 37 6.68 -19.23 -20.03
N ILE A 38 7.27 -18.07 -20.29
CA ILE A 38 7.01 -16.83 -19.52
C ILE A 38 5.56 -16.37 -19.73
N LEU A 39 5.08 -16.40 -20.98
CA LEU A 39 3.70 -16.01 -21.30
C LEU A 39 2.67 -16.96 -20.69
N ASN A 40 2.96 -18.27 -20.65
CA ASN A 40 2.10 -19.25 -19.98
C ASN A 40 2.00 -19.01 -18.47
N ASN A 41 3.01 -18.36 -17.87
CA ASN A 41 3.03 -17.99 -16.46
C ASN A 41 2.65 -16.51 -16.21
N SER A 42 1.97 -15.87 -17.17
CA SER A 42 1.66 -14.44 -17.13
C SER A 42 0.86 -14.02 -15.89
N SER A 43 -0.01 -14.89 -15.36
CA SER A 43 -0.83 -14.58 -14.18
C SER A 43 0.00 -14.38 -12.91
N ASN A 44 0.99 -15.25 -12.68
CA ASN A 44 1.91 -15.10 -11.56
C ASN A 44 2.78 -13.84 -11.71
N PHE A 45 3.30 -13.61 -12.91
CA PHE A 45 4.13 -12.43 -13.18
C PHE A 45 3.34 -11.12 -13.02
N PHE A 46 2.13 -11.05 -13.57
CA PHE A 46 1.25 -9.90 -13.44
C PHE A 46 0.86 -9.64 -11.98
N GLY A 47 0.47 -10.68 -11.24
CA GLY A 47 0.18 -10.58 -9.81
C GLY A 47 1.37 -10.03 -9.03
N TYR A 48 2.58 -10.53 -9.31
CA TYR A 48 3.82 -10.02 -8.72
C TYR A 48 4.03 -8.53 -9.02
N VAL A 49 3.98 -8.11 -10.29
CA VAL A 49 4.22 -6.71 -10.67
C VAL A 49 3.19 -5.78 -10.03
N LEU A 50 1.91 -6.14 -10.07
CA LEU A 50 0.85 -5.35 -9.46
C LEU A 50 1.05 -5.20 -7.95
N SER A 51 1.40 -6.29 -7.25
CA SER A 51 1.67 -6.25 -5.82
C SER A 51 2.94 -5.49 -5.46
N PHE A 52 3.99 -5.60 -6.28
CA PHE A 52 5.20 -4.80 -6.11
C PHE A 52 4.87 -3.30 -6.18
N VAL A 53 4.07 -2.89 -7.17
CA VAL A 53 3.58 -1.51 -7.30
C VAL A 53 2.81 -1.10 -6.05
N TYR A 54 1.89 -1.92 -5.55
CA TYR A 54 1.14 -1.61 -4.33
C TYR A 54 2.01 -1.42 -3.10
N VAL A 55 2.93 -2.35 -2.84
CA VAL A 55 3.84 -2.25 -1.69
C VAL A 55 4.74 -1.02 -1.83
N GLY A 56 5.23 -0.72 -3.04
CA GLY A 56 6.01 0.49 -3.31
C GLY A 56 5.22 1.80 -3.07
N ILE A 57 3.95 1.84 -3.48
CA ILE A 57 3.05 2.97 -3.20
C ILE A 57 2.90 3.14 -1.68
N TYR A 58 2.63 2.07 -0.94
CA TYR A 58 2.48 2.14 0.52
C TYR A 58 3.77 2.57 1.21
N TRP A 59 4.92 2.06 0.76
CA TRP A 59 6.22 2.48 1.26
C TRP A 59 6.45 3.97 1.06
N ASN A 60 6.24 4.48 -0.16
CA ASN A 60 6.43 5.88 -0.48
C ASN A 60 5.50 6.77 0.36
N ASN A 61 4.22 6.41 0.45
CA ASN A 61 3.23 7.14 1.24
C ASN A 61 3.49 7.06 2.76
N HIS A 62 4.04 5.95 3.26
CA HIS A 62 4.42 5.77 4.65
C HIS A 62 5.64 6.63 5.00
N HIS A 63 6.66 6.63 4.13
CA HIS A 63 7.84 7.46 4.25
C HIS A 63 7.49 8.95 4.33
N HIS A 64 6.67 9.43 3.39
CA HIS A 64 6.20 10.81 3.40
C HIS A 64 5.39 11.15 4.64
N LEU A 65 4.53 10.23 5.12
CA LEU A 65 3.71 10.42 6.31
C LEU A 65 4.55 10.61 7.59
N PHE A 66 5.60 9.81 7.77
CA PHE A 66 6.46 9.92 8.96
C PHE A 66 7.47 11.07 8.90
N LYS A 67 7.87 11.51 7.70
CA LYS A 67 8.70 12.72 7.52
C LYS A 67 8.03 14.00 8.01
N VAL A 68 6.71 14.08 7.92
CA VAL A 68 5.92 15.28 8.30
C VAL A 68 5.27 15.16 9.68
N ALA A 69 5.34 13.99 10.31
CA ALA A 69 4.79 13.75 11.64
C ALA A 69 5.68 14.41 12.72
N ARG A 70 5.09 15.17 13.64
CA ARG A 70 5.84 15.86 14.72
C ARG A 70 6.26 14.93 15.85
N GLY A 71 5.58 13.81 16.01
CA GLY A 71 5.95 12.78 16.96
C GLY A 71 4.99 11.60 16.94
N ILE A 72 5.26 10.62 17.80
CA ILE A 72 4.47 9.40 17.91
C ILE A 72 4.11 9.07 19.36
N ASN A 73 3.02 8.33 19.53
CA ASN A 73 2.57 7.76 20.80
C ASN A 73 2.22 6.28 20.65
N GLY A 74 1.88 5.60 21.75
CA GLY A 74 1.55 4.17 21.72
C GLY A 74 0.39 3.80 20.79
N LYS A 75 -0.62 4.68 20.61
CA LYS A 75 -1.74 4.41 19.69
C LYS A 75 -1.28 4.41 18.23
N ILE A 76 -0.41 5.35 17.86
CA ILE A 76 0.21 5.40 16.52
C ILE A 76 1.07 4.16 16.28
N MET A 77 1.82 3.69 17.29
CA MET A 77 2.61 2.46 17.17
C MET A 77 1.75 1.24 16.86
N TRP A 78 0.63 1.05 17.58
CA TRP A 78 -0.30 -0.05 17.32
C TRP A 78 -0.97 0.05 15.95
N ALA A 79 -1.36 1.26 15.52
CA ALA A 79 -1.90 1.47 14.19
C ALA A 79 -0.87 1.19 13.08
N ASN A 80 0.40 1.54 13.31
CA ASN A 80 1.49 1.21 12.40
C ASN A 80 1.69 -0.31 12.32
N LEU A 81 1.70 -1.02 13.44
CA LEU A 81 1.77 -2.49 13.45
C LEU A 81 0.58 -3.13 12.73
N HIS A 82 -0.62 -2.57 12.87
CA HIS A 82 -1.79 -3.05 12.15
C HIS A 82 -1.63 -2.91 10.63
N LEU A 83 -1.08 -1.78 10.14
CA LEU A 83 -0.75 -1.60 8.73
C LEU A 83 0.33 -2.61 8.27
N LEU A 84 1.42 -2.74 9.03
CA LEU A 84 2.52 -3.65 8.70
C LEU A 84 2.07 -5.12 8.63
N PHE A 85 1.15 -5.53 9.51
CA PHE A 85 0.53 -6.85 9.45
C PHE A 85 -0.13 -7.10 8.08
N TRP A 86 -1.00 -6.19 7.62
CA TRP A 86 -1.65 -6.37 6.32
C TRP A 86 -0.68 -6.28 5.14
N LEU A 87 0.32 -5.39 5.19
CA LEU A 87 1.35 -5.33 4.16
C LEU A 87 2.14 -6.65 4.07
N SER A 88 2.46 -7.27 5.20
CA SER A 88 3.12 -8.58 5.24
C SER A 88 2.28 -9.75 4.72
N MET A 89 0.96 -9.57 4.57
CA MET A 89 0.06 -10.57 3.97
C MET A 89 -0.02 -10.47 2.45
N ILE A 90 0.47 -9.38 1.85
CA ILE A 90 0.48 -9.19 0.40
C ILE A 90 1.24 -10.31 -0.33
N PRO A 91 2.47 -10.72 0.08
CA PRO A 91 3.19 -11.78 -0.63
C PRO A 91 2.40 -13.09 -0.71
N PHE A 92 1.79 -13.51 0.40
CA PHE A 92 0.97 -14.71 0.46
C PHE A 92 -0.21 -14.65 -0.51
N THR A 93 -1.00 -13.58 -0.46
CA THR A 93 -2.20 -13.44 -1.31
C THR A 93 -1.85 -13.24 -2.78
N THR A 94 -0.71 -12.61 -3.08
CA THR A 94 -0.17 -12.46 -4.44
C THR A 94 0.12 -13.82 -5.05
N THR A 95 0.90 -14.64 -4.37
CA THR A 95 1.27 -15.99 -4.83
C THR A 95 0.03 -16.88 -4.97
N TRP A 96 -0.89 -16.81 -4.02
CA TRP A 96 -2.11 -17.62 -4.07
C TRP A 96 -3.00 -17.26 -5.27
N THR A 97 -3.12 -15.97 -5.54
CA THR A 97 -3.94 -15.45 -6.63
C THR A 97 -3.31 -15.69 -8.00
N GLY A 98 -1.99 -15.53 -8.12
CA GLY A 98 -1.25 -15.86 -9.34
C GLY A 98 -1.31 -17.34 -9.69
N LYS A 99 -1.07 -18.23 -8.71
CA LYS A 99 -1.07 -19.70 -8.92
C LYS A 99 -2.43 -20.25 -9.30
N SER A 100 -3.49 -19.64 -8.80
CA SER A 100 -4.87 -20.04 -9.09
C SER A 100 -5.40 -19.46 -10.41
N ALA A 101 -4.55 -18.81 -11.21
CA ALA A 101 -4.94 -18.11 -12.42
C ALA A 101 -6.12 -17.15 -12.20
N PHE A 102 -6.07 -16.39 -11.09
CA PHE A 102 -7.11 -15.45 -10.69
C PHE A 102 -8.46 -16.10 -10.37
N ALA A 103 -8.47 -17.26 -9.69
CA ALA A 103 -9.71 -17.82 -9.16
C ALA A 103 -10.40 -16.83 -8.19
N GLN A 104 -11.72 -16.98 -8.01
CA GLN A 104 -12.55 -16.03 -7.28
C GLN A 104 -12.11 -15.85 -5.82
N THR A 105 -12.00 -16.94 -5.05
CA THR A 105 -11.64 -16.87 -3.61
C THR A 105 -10.25 -16.27 -3.36
N PRO A 106 -9.18 -16.68 -4.07
CA PRO A 106 -7.87 -16.04 -3.93
C PRO A 106 -7.92 -14.55 -4.28
N THR A 107 -8.62 -14.19 -5.37
CA THR A 107 -8.80 -12.80 -5.79
C THR A 107 -9.54 -11.97 -4.74
N ALA A 108 -10.60 -12.53 -4.14
CA ALA A 108 -11.34 -11.91 -3.05
C ALA A 108 -10.45 -11.64 -1.84
N MET A 109 -9.60 -12.62 -1.48
CA MET A 109 -8.67 -12.47 -0.37
C MET A 109 -7.59 -11.43 -0.66
N TYR A 110 -7.06 -11.39 -1.88
CA TYR A 110 -6.11 -10.37 -2.31
C TYR A 110 -6.72 -8.96 -2.23
N ALA A 111 -7.92 -8.77 -2.80
CA ALA A 111 -8.66 -7.51 -2.70
C ALA A 111 -8.95 -7.12 -1.24
N PHE A 112 -9.27 -8.10 -0.38
CA PHE A 112 -9.50 -7.89 1.03
C PHE A 112 -8.23 -7.43 1.78
N VAL A 113 -7.07 -8.02 1.50
CA VAL A 113 -5.80 -7.56 2.08
C VAL A 113 -5.50 -6.12 1.66
N LEU A 114 -5.68 -5.77 0.38
CA LEU A 114 -5.47 -4.40 -0.10
C LEU A 114 -6.47 -3.40 0.51
N PHE A 115 -7.73 -3.81 0.66
CA PHE A 115 -8.75 -3.04 1.38
C PHE A 115 -8.33 -2.78 2.83
N MET A 116 -7.86 -3.81 3.54
CA MET A 116 -7.42 -3.68 4.92
C MET A 116 -6.14 -2.83 5.04
N CYS A 117 -5.24 -2.88 4.07
CA CYS A 117 -4.11 -1.94 3.99
C CYS A 117 -4.61 -0.49 3.90
N ALA A 118 -5.60 -0.22 3.05
CA ALA A 118 -6.16 1.13 2.87
C ALA A 118 -6.86 1.63 4.15
N VAL A 119 -7.65 0.77 4.80
CA VAL A 119 -8.29 1.07 6.09
C VAL A 119 -7.24 1.35 7.17
N SER A 120 -6.22 0.51 7.27
CA SER A 120 -5.14 0.64 8.26
C SER A 120 -4.32 1.91 8.05
N TYR A 121 -3.98 2.23 6.80
CA TYR A 121 -3.27 3.45 6.44
C TYR A 121 -4.10 4.70 6.77
N SER A 122 -5.41 4.69 6.46
CA SER A 122 -6.33 5.77 6.85
C SER A 122 -6.42 5.92 8.37
N LEU A 123 -6.47 4.82 9.13
CA LEU A 123 -6.46 4.86 10.59
C LEU A 123 -5.17 5.47 11.14
N LEU A 124 -4.02 5.01 10.65
CA LEU A 124 -2.71 5.52 11.03
C LEU A 124 -2.60 7.03 10.77
N THR A 125 -2.95 7.45 9.57
CA THR A 125 -2.94 8.87 9.16
C THR A 125 -3.82 9.72 10.07
N ARG A 126 -5.05 9.29 10.36
CA ARG A 126 -5.96 10.01 11.28
C ARG A 126 -5.41 10.13 12.69
N LEU A 127 -4.73 9.10 13.20
CA LEU A 127 -4.13 9.13 14.54
C LEU A 127 -2.94 10.07 14.62
N ILE A 128 -2.13 10.15 13.56
CA ILE A 128 -1.01 11.12 13.47
C ILE A 128 -1.56 12.54 13.39
N ILE A 129 -2.54 12.82 12.51
CA ILE A 129 -3.18 14.16 12.42
C ILE A 129 -3.77 14.57 13.77
N LYS A 130 -4.47 13.65 14.45
CA LYS A 130 -5.03 13.92 15.78
C LYS A 130 -3.96 14.19 16.84
N TYR A 131 -2.79 13.56 16.73
CA TYR A 131 -1.68 13.77 17.65
C TYR A 131 -0.96 15.09 17.40
N ASP A 132 -0.75 15.46 16.13
CA ASP A 132 -0.06 16.70 15.73
C ASP A 132 -0.96 17.95 15.85
N GLY A 133 -2.29 17.77 15.93
CA GLY A 133 -3.30 18.83 16.01
C GLY A 133 -3.93 19.17 14.65
N GLU A 134 -5.17 19.68 14.65
CA GLU A 134 -5.94 19.96 13.42
C GLU A 134 -5.31 21.02 12.51
N HIS A 135 -4.46 21.90 13.05
CA HIS A 135 -3.68 22.88 12.28
C HIS A 135 -2.30 22.38 11.84
N SER A 136 -2.00 21.09 12.01
CA SER A 136 -0.72 20.52 11.59
C SER A 136 -0.53 20.60 10.07
N ALA A 137 0.73 20.73 9.63
CA ALA A 137 1.11 20.70 8.22
C ALA A 137 0.53 19.47 7.50
N LEU A 138 0.50 18.32 8.20
CA LEU A 138 -0.11 17.09 7.71
C LEU A 138 -1.63 17.23 7.52
N GLY A 139 -2.35 17.77 8.50
CA GLY A 139 -3.79 18.00 8.40
C GLY A 139 -4.16 18.94 7.24
N GLN A 140 -3.35 19.98 6.99
CA GLN A 140 -3.55 20.89 5.86
C GLN A 140 -3.18 20.26 4.50
N ALA A 141 -2.09 19.48 4.44
CA ALA A 141 -1.67 18.78 3.22
C ALA A 141 -2.64 17.65 2.82
N ILE A 142 -3.21 16.95 3.81
CA ILE A 142 -4.15 15.83 3.62
C ILE A 142 -5.62 16.29 3.57
N GLY A 143 -5.95 17.53 3.99
CA GLY A 143 -7.31 17.97 4.33
C GLY A 143 -8.45 17.49 3.42
N ASN A 144 -8.28 17.56 2.09
CA ASN A 144 -9.24 17.02 1.14
C ASN A 144 -8.74 15.74 0.43
N ASP A 145 -8.34 14.74 1.22
CA ASP A 145 -7.94 13.40 0.77
C ASP A 145 -9.13 12.61 0.22
N LEU A 146 -9.66 13.12 -0.90
CA LEU A 146 -10.70 12.49 -1.67
C LEU A 146 -10.20 11.15 -2.23
N LYS A 147 -8.91 11.06 -2.61
CA LYS A 147 -8.28 9.84 -3.09
C LYS A 147 -8.38 8.72 -2.05
N GLY A 148 -7.95 8.94 -0.81
CA GLY A 148 -8.05 7.96 0.28
C GLY A 148 -9.48 7.60 0.64
N LYS A 149 -10.38 8.60 0.73
CA LYS A 149 -11.80 8.36 1.04
C LYS A 149 -12.52 7.54 -0.03
N LEU A 150 -12.22 7.77 -1.31
CA LEU A 150 -12.79 6.99 -2.43
C LEU A 150 -12.13 5.63 -2.59
N SER A 151 -10.86 5.48 -2.20
CA SER A 151 -10.15 4.20 -2.34
C SER A 151 -10.79 3.09 -1.52
N ILE A 152 -11.19 3.35 -0.28
CA ILE A 152 -11.82 2.34 0.61
C ILE A 152 -13.07 1.70 -0.02
N PRO A 153 -14.11 2.46 -0.43
CA PRO A 153 -15.28 1.87 -1.06
C PRO A 153 -14.97 1.23 -2.42
N ILE A 154 -13.99 1.73 -3.17
CA ILE A 154 -13.58 1.11 -4.44
C ILE A 154 -12.90 -0.25 -4.19
N TYR A 155 -12.05 -0.39 -3.18
CA TYR A 155 -11.52 -1.69 -2.78
C TYR A 155 -12.61 -2.63 -2.28
N ALA A 156 -13.59 -2.15 -1.53
CA ALA A 156 -14.75 -2.95 -1.14
C ALA A 156 -15.54 -3.43 -2.37
N LEU A 157 -15.71 -2.58 -3.38
CA LEU A 157 -16.31 -2.96 -4.66
C LEU A 157 -15.47 -4.01 -5.39
N ALA A 158 -14.13 -3.92 -5.36
CA ALA A 158 -13.25 -4.94 -5.94
C ALA A 158 -13.42 -6.30 -5.27
N ILE A 159 -13.61 -6.34 -3.95
CA ILE A 159 -13.93 -7.59 -3.21
C ILE A 159 -15.27 -8.15 -3.70
N LEU A 160 -16.32 -7.33 -3.75
CA LEU A 160 -17.63 -7.80 -4.21
C LEU A 160 -17.59 -8.27 -5.67
N ALA A 161 -16.90 -7.54 -6.54
CA ALA A 161 -16.72 -7.90 -7.94
C ALA A 161 -16.00 -9.25 -8.10
N SER A 162 -15.06 -9.60 -7.21
CA SER A 162 -14.30 -10.86 -7.30
C SER A 162 -15.16 -12.12 -7.23
N PHE A 163 -16.33 -12.06 -6.58
CA PHE A 163 -17.26 -13.18 -6.49
C PHE A 163 -18.04 -13.42 -7.80
N PHE A 164 -18.12 -12.41 -8.67
CA PHE A 164 -18.81 -12.51 -9.96
C PHE A 164 -17.84 -12.60 -11.14
N SER A 165 -16.75 -11.84 -11.08
CA SER A 165 -15.72 -11.77 -12.12
C SER A 165 -14.38 -11.32 -11.51
N SER A 166 -13.42 -12.25 -11.40
CA SER A 166 -12.06 -11.93 -10.99
C SER A 166 -11.41 -10.90 -11.92
N VAL A 167 -11.73 -10.94 -13.22
CA VAL A 167 -11.23 -9.96 -14.20
C VAL A 167 -11.71 -8.55 -13.85
N ALA A 168 -13.00 -8.39 -13.50
CA ALA A 168 -13.53 -7.09 -13.07
C ALA A 168 -12.86 -6.60 -11.79
N SER A 169 -12.63 -7.49 -10.82
CA SER A 169 -11.89 -7.15 -9.59
C SER A 169 -10.48 -6.67 -9.90
N PHE A 170 -9.71 -7.42 -10.69
CA PHE A 170 -8.35 -7.04 -11.08
C PHE A 170 -8.28 -5.77 -11.90
N PHE A 171 -9.28 -5.51 -12.75
CA PHE A 171 -9.37 -4.24 -13.47
C PHE A 171 -9.51 -3.07 -12.50
N ILE A 172 -10.40 -3.17 -11.51
CA ILE A 172 -10.57 -2.15 -10.46
C ILE A 172 -9.26 -1.95 -9.68
N LEU A 173 -8.61 -3.04 -9.26
CA LEU A 173 -7.34 -2.97 -8.52
C LEU A 173 -6.24 -2.31 -9.38
N THR A 174 -6.10 -2.70 -10.64
CA THR A 174 -5.10 -2.10 -11.55
C THR A 174 -5.33 -0.61 -11.74
N LEU A 175 -6.59 -0.17 -11.89
CA LEU A 175 -6.93 1.25 -11.95
C LEU A 175 -6.57 1.98 -10.65
N MET A 176 -6.84 1.38 -9.48
CA MET A 176 -6.43 1.94 -8.20
C MET A 176 -4.91 2.09 -8.09
N ALA A 177 -4.15 1.07 -8.50
CA ALA A 177 -2.69 1.16 -8.54
C ALA A 177 -2.25 2.32 -9.44
N GLY A 178 -2.83 2.48 -10.63
CA GLY A 178 -2.52 3.59 -11.54
C GLY A 178 -2.84 4.98 -10.98
N ILE A 179 -3.96 5.14 -10.28
CA ILE A 179 -4.35 6.42 -9.63
C ILE A 179 -3.37 6.81 -8.51
N TRP A 180 -2.85 5.82 -7.78
CA TRP A 180 -1.92 6.02 -6.67
C TRP A 180 -0.45 6.01 -7.07
N PHE A 181 -0.11 5.47 -8.25
CA PHE A 181 1.26 5.42 -8.75
C PHE A 181 1.86 6.82 -8.93
N PHE A 182 1.03 7.81 -9.28
CA PHE A 182 1.43 9.21 -9.29
C PHE A 182 1.21 9.81 -7.89
N PRO A 183 2.27 9.95 -7.08
CA PRO A 183 2.15 10.48 -5.72
C PRO A 183 1.53 11.87 -5.73
N ASP A 184 0.75 12.18 -4.69
CA ASP A 184 0.11 13.47 -4.59
C ASP A 184 1.19 14.55 -4.37
N SER A 185 1.52 15.26 -5.45
CA SER A 185 2.54 16.32 -5.50
C SER A 185 2.35 17.43 -4.45
N ARG A 186 1.24 17.43 -3.71
CA ARG A 186 0.95 18.37 -2.62
C ARG A 186 1.94 18.27 -1.47
N ILE A 187 2.32 17.06 -1.05
CA ILE A 187 3.29 16.87 0.06
C ILE A 187 4.69 17.31 -0.39
N GLU A 188 5.07 16.93 -1.60
CA GLU A 188 6.36 17.30 -2.18
C GLU A 188 6.47 18.81 -2.42
N LYS A 189 5.42 19.45 -2.93
CA LYS A 189 5.36 20.92 -3.09
C LYS A 189 5.40 21.65 -1.74
N TYR A 190 4.82 21.09 -0.68
CA TYR A 190 4.92 21.68 0.66
C TYR A 190 6.37 21.60 1.19
N LEU A 191 7.02 20.44 1.04
CA LEU A 191 8.42 20.25 1.46
C LEU A 191 9.41 21.10 0.65
N LEU A 192 9.16 21.30 -0.65
CA LEU A 192 9.98 22.16 -1.51
C LEU A 192 9.67 23.66 -1.29
N GLY A 193 8.43 24.01 -0.98
CA GLY A 193 8.00 25.37 -0.66
C GLY A 193 8.47 25.86 0.71
N SER A 194 8.60 24.99 1.71
CA SER A 194 9.18 25.37 3.01
C SER A 194 10.66 25.71 2.92
N ASN A 195 11.42 25.04 2.03
CA ASN A 195 12.85 25.31 1.84
C ASN A 195 13.15 26.64 1.12
N THR A 196 12.17 27.26 0.47
CA THR A 196 12.37 28.54 -0.24
C THR A 196 12.10 29.77 0.63
N HIS A 197 11.56 29.58 1.84
CA HIS A 197 11.36 30.66 2.81
C HIS A 197 12.42 30.72 3.91
N GLU A 198 13.41 29.83 3.90
CA GLU A 198 14.56 29.81 4.83
C GLU A 198 15.89 30.30 4.22
N LEU A 199 15.86 30.87 3.01
CA LEU A 199 17.00 31.53 2.34
C LEU A 199 16.69 33.02 2.13
#